data_AF-A0A3M8F0L3-F1
#
_entry.id   AF-A0A3M8F0L3-F1
#
_cell.length_a   1.000
_cell.length_b   1.000
_cell.length_c   1.000
_cell.angle_alpha   90.00
_cell.angle_beta   90.00
_cell.angle_gamma   90.00
#
_symmetry.space_group_name_H-M   'P 1'
#
loop_
_entity.id
_entity.type
_entity.pdbx_description
1 polymer ?
#
loop_
_entity_poly.entity_id
_entity_poly.type
_entity_poly.pdbx_seq_one_letter_code
_entity_poly.pdbx_strand_id
1 'polypeptide(L)'
;MSADRSMYDNVLAYFEQEFATARQRLTEGRFTGLKERVLVSVKITEALALLSPYSRSDRRARQLVKEGEELRTELLSVRDVIEQKSAPRKKRQDLLISQILRKRKPLLMH
;
A
#
# COMPACT_ATOMS: atom_id res chain seq x y z
N MET A 1 -20.04 16.56 32.07
CA MET A 1 -19.84 16.17 30.67
C MET A 1 -19.17 14.81 30.68
N SER A 2 -19.89 13.80 30.21
CA SER A 2 -19.72 12.38 30.57
C SER A 2 -18.48 11.74 29.94
N ALA A 3 -17.81 10.87 30.71
CA ALA A 3 -16.61 10.14 30.30
C ALA A 3 -16.76 9.40 28.96
N ASP A 4 -17.98 8.99 28.59
CA ASP A 4 -18.30 8.34 27.31
C ASP A 4 -17.97 9.21 26.09
N ARG A 5 -18.17 10.53 26.20
CA ARG A 5 -17.83 11.47 25.12
C ARG A 5 -16.31 11.56 24.94
N SER A 6 -15.57 11.57 26.04
CA SER A 6 -14.10 11.53 26.01
C SER A 6 -13.58 10.22 25.44
N MET A 7 -14.20 9.09 25.77
CA MET A 7 -13.80 7.78 25.23
C MET A 7 -14.06 7.69 23.72
N TYR A 8 -15.23 8.14 23.27
CA TYR A 8 -15.56 8.20 21.85
C TYR A 8 -14.56 9.08 21.08
N ASP A 9 -14.24 10.27 21.59
CA ASP A 9 -13.27 11.17 20.95
C ASP A 9 -11.86 10.55 20.90
N ASN A 10 -11.46 9.81 21.94
CA ASN A 10 -10.18 9.07 21.97
C ASN A 10 -10.15 7.94 20.94
N VAL A 11 -11.25 7.21 20.75
CA VAL A 11 -11.36 6.15 19.74
C VAL A 11 -11.24 6.73 18.33
N LEU A 12 -11.90 7.85 18.05
CA LEU A 12 -11.76 8.52 16.75
C LEU A 12 -10.33 9.01 16.53
N ALA A 13 -9.69 9.60 17.54
CA ALA A 13 -8.31 10.03 17.46
C ALA A 13 -7.33 8.86 17.21
N TYR A 14 -7.59 7.70 17.81
CA TYR A 14 -6.81 6.49 17.57
C TYR A 14 -6.88 6.07 16.09
N PHE A 15 -8.08 5.95 15.52
CA PHE A 15 -8.22 5.58 14.10
C PHE A 15 -7.62 6.61 13.16
N GLU A 16 -7.74 7.91 13.47
CA GLU A 16 -7.10 8.99 12.73
C GLU A 16 -5.58 8.82 12.69
N GLN A 17 -4.96 8.55 13.84
CA GLN A 17 -3.52 8.32 13.93
C GLN A 17 -3.07 7.05 13.19
N GLU A 18 -3.82 5.96 13.30
CA GLU A 18 -3.52 4.70 12.61
C GLU A 18 -3.61 4.87 11.08
N PHE A 19 -4.65 5.52 10.58
CA PHE A 19 -4.81 5.78 9.14
C PHE A 19 -3.73 6.73 8.62
N ALA A 20 -3.39 7.79 9.38
CA ALA A 20 -2.30 8.69 9.03
C ALA A 20 -0.96 7.95 8.97
N THR A 21 -0.68 7.08 9.94
CA THR A 21 0.54 6.27 9.99
C THR A 21 0.62 5.31 8.81
N ALA A 22 -0.47 4.61 8.50
CA ALA A 22 -0.53 3.69 7.37
C ALA A 22 -0.35 4.42 6.03
N ARG A 23 -0.96 5.60 5.86
CA ARG A 23 -0.79 6.45 4.67
C ARG A 23 0.65 6.95 4.54
N GLN A 24 1.26 7.41 5.63
CA GLN A 24 2.67 7.82 5.62
C GLN A 24 3.58 6.66 5.21
N ARG A 25 3.38 5.46 5.76
CA ARG A 25 4.14 4.26 5.37
C ARG A 25 3.95 3.90 3.90
N LEU A 26 2.75 4.12 3.35
CA LEU A 26 2.48 3.89 1.93
C LEU A 26 3.27 4.85 1.05
N THR A 27 3.19 6.15 1.35
CA THR A 27 3.90 7.22 0.62
C THR A 27 5.41 7.04 0.66
N GLU A 28 5.96 6.64 1.80
CA GLU A 28 7.40 6.41 1.98
C GLU A 28 7.86 5.04 1.44
N GLY A 29 6.96 4.23 0.89
CA GLY A 29 7.30 2.90 0.37
C GLY A 29 7.77 1.92 1.45
N ARG A 30 7.43 2.15 2.73
CA ARG A 30 7.85 1.33 3.89
C ARG A 30 7.01 0.08 4.12
N PHE A 31 6.26 -0.35 3.12
CA PHE A 31 5.64 -1.67 3.10
C PHE A 31 6.58 -2.66 2.42
N THR A 32 6.89 -3.75 3.11
CA THR A 32 7.81 -4.82 2.68
C THR A 32 7.40 -5.48 1.38
N GLY A 33 6.10 -5.43 1.03
CA GLY A 33 5.58 -5.88 -0.25
C GLY A 33 4.06 -5.96 -0.27
N LEU A 34 3.52 -6.54 -1.35
CA LEU A 34 2.08 -6.65 -1.57
C LEU A 34 1.34 -7.39 -0.46
N LYS A 35 1.94 -8.46 0.09
CA LYS A 35 1.34 -9.24 1.19
C LYS A 35 1.05 -8.38 2.40
N GLU A 36 1.99 -7.52 2.80
CA GLU A 36 1.80 -6.62 3.95
C GLU A 36 0.73 -5.58 3.66
N ARG A 37 0.72 -5.00 2.45
CA ARG A 37 -0.32 -4.04 2.03
C ARG A 37 -1.72 -4.66 2.07
N VAL A 38 -1.86 -5.91 1.63
CA VAL A 38 -3.13 -6.66 1.71
C VAL A 38 -3.56 -6.86 3.16
N LEU A 39 -2.65 -7.27 4.04
CA LEU A 39 -2.96 -7.44 5.47
C LEU A 39 -3.42 -6.13 6.12
N VAL A 40 -2.76 -5.02 5.80
CA VAL A 40 -3.15 -3.69 6.30
C VAL A 40 -4.51 -3.27 5.74
N SER A 41 -4.77 -3.55 4.46
CA SER A 41 -6.07 -3.29 3.82
C SER A 41 -7.23 -4.07 4.48
N VAL A 42 -6.99 -5.32 4.90
CA VAL A 42 -7.96 -6.10 5.68
C VAL A 42 -8.23 -5.43 7.03
N LYS A 43 -7.20 -5.02 7.77
CA LYS A 43 -7.37 -4.31 9.05
C LYS A 43 -8.11 -2.97 8.90
N ILE A 44 -7.85 -2.24 7.82
CA ILE A 44 -8.60 -1.01 7.52
C ILE A 44 -10.06 -1.35 7.23
N THR A 45 -10.35 -2.44 6.53
CA THR A 45 -11.73 -2.89 6.28
C THR A 45 -12.47 -3.20 7.59
N GLU A 46 -11.81 -3.86 8.54
CA GLU A 46 -12.36 -4.10 9.89
C GLU A 46 -12.60 -2.78 10.64
N ALA A 47 -11.64 -1.85 10.61
CA ALA A 47 -11.79 -0.53 11.22
C ALA A 47 -12.97 0.26 10.62
N LEU A 48 -13.14 0.21 9.30
CA LEU A 48 -14.26 0.85 8.61
C LEU A 48 -15.60 0.27 9.04
N ALA A 49 -15.69 -1.05 9.24
CA ALA A 49 -16.91 -1.70 9.73
C ALA A 49 -17.27 -1.21 11.15
N LEU A 50 -16.26 -0.99 12.01
CA LEU A 50 -16.45 -0.43 13.36
C LEU A 50 -16.88 1.05 13.33
N LEU A 51 -16.35 1.84 12.39
CA LEU A 51 -16.66 3.27 12.27
C LEU A 51 -17.97 3.56 11.52
N SER A 52 -18.41 2.65 10.64
CA SER A 52 -19.56 2.83 9.76
C SER A 52 -20.85 3.28 10.48
N PRO A 53 -21.25 2.70 11.63
CA PRO A 53 -22.45 3.11 12.35
C PRO A 53 -22.44 4.59 12.77
N TYR A 54 -21.26 5.14 13.09
CA TYR A 54 -21.08 6.51 13.59
C TYR A 54 -21.03 7.55 12.47
N SER A 55 -20.78 7.12 11.23
CA SER A 55 -20.71 8.03 10.07
C SER A 55 -22.03 8.79 9.82
N ARG A 56 -23.19 8.26 10.19
CA ARG A 56 -24.45 8.98 9.94
C ARG A 56 -24.63 10.18 10.85
N SER A 57 -24.21 10.07 12.11
CA SER A 57 -24.41 11.07 13.15
C SER A 57 -23.23 12.03 13.30
N ASP A 58 -22.01 11.61 12.97
CA ASP A 58 -20.79 12.36 13.27
C ASP A 58 -19.98 12.69 12.00
N ARG A 59 -19.66 13.97 11.82
CA ARG A 59 -18.87 14.46 10.68
C ARG A 59 -17.44 13.93 10.67
N ARG A 60 -16.78 13.84 11.82
CA ARG A 60 -15.41 13.31 11.96
C ARG A 60 -15.37 11.82 11.65
N ALA A 61 -16.36 11.06 12.13
CA ALA A 61 -16.49 9.65 11.76
C ALA A 61 -16.73 9.45 10.25
N ARG A 62 -17.54 10.30 9.59
CA ARG A 62 -17.68 10.27 8.11
C ARG A 62 -16.36 10.49 7.41
N GLN A 63 -15.62 11.49 7.86
CA GLN A 63 -14.36 11.86 7.24
C GLN A 63 -13.35 10.70 7.36
N LEU A 64 -13.25 10.08 8.55
CA LEU A 64 -12.41 8.91 8.77
C LEU A 64 -12.80 7.71 7.91
N VAL A 65 -14.11 7.44 7.77
CA VAL A 65 -14.59 6.37 6.89
C VAL A 65 -14.17 6.63 5.44
N LYS A 66 -14.36 7.85 4.94
CA LYS A 66 -13.95 8.23 3.59
C LYS A 66 -12.43 8.08 3.39
N GLU A 67 -11.64 8.60 4.32
CA GLU A 67 -10.17 8.54 4.25
C GLU A 67 -9.64 7.10 4.32
N GLY A 68 -10.28 6.25 5.13
CA GLY A 68 -9.95 4.84 5.22
C GLY A 68 -10.33 4.07 3.93
N GLU A 69 -11.46 4.39 3.29
CA GLU A 69 -11.82 3.80 1.99
C GLU A 69 -10.84 4.18 0.87
N GLU A 70 -10.42 5.44 0.84
CA GLU A 70 -9.39 5.93 -0.08
C GLU A 70 -8.06 5.20 0.17
N LEU A 71 -7.60 5.14 1.43
CA LEU A 71 -6.36 4.47 1.79
C LEU A 71 -6.39 2.97 1.47
N ARG A 72 -7.51 2.29 1.72
CA ARG A 72 -7.70 0.89 1.36
C ARG A 72 -7.52 0.68 -0.15
N THR A 73 -8.06 1.59 -0.95
CA THR A 73 -7.96 1.55 -2.41
C THR A 73 -6.52 1.81 -2.87
N GLU A 74 -5.83 2.79 -2.26
CA GLU A 74 -4.43 3.09 -2.55
C GLU A 74 -3.50 1.91 -2.21
N LEU A 75 -3.70 1.25 -1.07
CA LEU A 75 -2.92 0.07 -0.65
C LEU A 75 -3.02 -1.09 -1.64
N LEU A 76 -4.20 -1.27 -2.25
CA LEU A 76 -4.49 -2.32 -3.22
C LEU A 76 -4.25 -1.88 -4.67
N SER A 77 -3.87 -0.61 -4.89
CA SER A 77 -3.59 -0.09 -6.22
C SER A 77 -2.42 -0.84 -6.85
N VAL A 78 -2.67 -1.40 -8.03
CA VAL A 78 -1.71 -2.21 -8.79
C VAL A 78 -0.62 -1.35 -9.45
N ARG A 79 -0.76 -0.01 -9.44
CA ARG A 79 0.21 0.92 -10.05
C ARG A 79 1.63 0.69 -9.53
N ASP A 80 1.81 0.58 -8.21
CA ASP A 80 3.12 0.37 -7.60
C ASP A 80 3.71 -1.02 -7.89
N VAL A 81 2.85 -2.04 -8.06
CA VAL A 81 3.26 -3.42 -8.33
C VAL A 81 3.78 -3.56 -9.77
N ILE A 82 3.23 -2.79 -10.71
CA ILE A 82 3.69 -2.76 -12.10
C ILE A 82 5.02 -1.99 -12.21
N GLU A 83 5.16 -0.86 -11.53
CA GLU A 83 6.39 -0.05 -11.54
C GLU A 83 7.59 -0.79 -10.93
N GLN A 84 7.39 -1.60 -9.89
CA GLN A 84 8.48 -2.43 -9.33
C GLN A 84 8.87 -3.63 -10.22
N LYS A 85 7.95 -4.17 -11.04
CA LYS A 85 8.27 -5.24 -12.00
C LYS A 85 8.99 -4.74 -13.25
N SER A 86 8.98 -3.43 -13.52
CA SER A 86 9.87 -2.80 -14.50
C SER A 86 11.29 -2.60 -13.95
N ALA A 87 11.93 -3.70 -13.53
CA ALA A 87 13.38 -3.71 -13.39
C ALA A 87 14.04 -3.38 -14.75
N PRO A 88 15.19 -2.70 -14.76
CA PRO A 88 15.59 -1.78 -15.82
C PRO A 88 15.90 -2.50 -17.12
N ARG A 89 15.42 -1.95 -18.24
CA ARG A 89 15.69 -2.41 -19.62
C ARG A 89 17.14 -2.83 -19.87
N LYS A 90 18.11 -2.22 -19.17
CA LYS A 90 19.54 -2.58 -19.22
C LYS A 90 19.83 -4.06 -18.91
N LYS A 91 19.30 -4.63 -17.81
CA LYS A 91 19.63 -6.03 -17.45
C LYS A 91 19.14 -7.07 -18.48
N ARG A 92 18.00 -6.81 -19.14
CA ARG A 92 17.50 -7.66 -20.23
C ARG A 92 18.33 -7.52 -21.51
N GLN A 93 18.76 -6.30 -21.84
CA GLN A 93 19.63 -6.06 -23.00
C GLN A 93 21.01 -6.70 -22.80
N ASP A 94 21.61 -6.59 -21.62
CA ASP A 94 22.92 -7.18 -21.32
C ASP A 94 22.87 -8.72 -21.38
N LEU A 95 21.79 -9.34 -20.90
CA LEU A 95 21.56 -10.78 -21.02
C LEU A 95 21.37 -11.21 -22.49
N LEU A 96 20.60 -10.47 -23.29
CA LEU A 96 20.43 -10.72 -24.73
C LEU A 96 21.75 -10.59 -25.49
N ILE A 97 22.52 -9.53 -25.23
CA ILE A 97 23.84 -9.31 -25.83
C ILE A 97 24.79 -10.44 -25.45
N SER A 98 24.81 -10.86 -24.18
CA SER A 98 25.65 -11.99 -23.73
C SER A 98 25.27 -13.31 -24.40
N GLN A 99 23.98 -13.56 -24.65
CA GLN A 99 23.50 -14.77 -25.32
C GLN A 99 23.83 -14.77 -26.83
N ILE A 100 23.78 -13.62 -27.49
CA ILE A 100 24.17 -13.46 -28.90
C ILE A 100 25.69 -13.62 -29.06
N LEU A 101 26.49 -13.00 -28.18
CA LEU A 101 27.95 -13.11 -28.20
C LEU A 101 28.43 -14.53 -27.90
N ARG A 102 27.73 -15.27 -27.03
CA ARG A 102 28.05 -16.67 -26.71
C ARG A 102 27.80 -17.63 -27.89
N LYS A 103 26.86 -17.31 -28.80
CA LYS A 103 26.61 -18.06 -30.03
C LYS A 103 27.58 -17.75 -31.17
N ARG A 104 28.40 -16.69 -31.05
CA ARG A 104 29.39 -16.26 -32.07
C ARG A 104 30.83 -16.61 -31.67
N LYS A 105 31.08 -17.77 -31.04
CA LYS A 105 32.45 -18.32 -31.05
C LYS A 105 32.72 -18.86 -32.46
N PRO A 106 33.66 -18.29 -33.24
CA PRO A 106 34.09 -18.92 -34.47
C PRO A 106 34.91 -20.17 -34.10
N LEU A 107 34.57 -21.29 -34.72
CA LEU A 107 35.49 -22.41 -34.90
C LEU A 107 36.63 -21.90 -35.80
N LEU A 108 37.68 -21.39 -35.19
CA LEU A 108 38.95 -21.14 -35.85
C LEU A 108 40.07 -21.57 -34.89
N MET A 109 41.03 -22.30 -35.48
CA MET A 109 42.27 -22.85 -34.91
C MET A 109 42.03 -24.17 -34.13
N HIS A 110 42.53 -25.34 -34.51
CA HIS A 110 43.58 -25.74 -35.47
C HIS A 110 43.22 -27.09 -36.09
#